data_AF-A0A7S3SUT9-F1
#
_entry.id   AF-A0A7S3SUT9-F1
#
_cell.length_a   1.000
_cell.length_b   1.000
_cell.length_c   1.000
_cell.angle_alpha   90.00
_cell.angle_beta   90.00
_cell.angle_gamma   90.00
#
_symmetry.space_group_name_H-M   'P 1'
#
loop_
_entity.id
_entity.type
_entity.pdbx_description
1 polymer ?
#
loop_
_entity_poly.entity_id
_entity_poly.type
_entity_poly.pdbx_seq_one_letter_code
_entity_poly.pdbx_strand_id
1 'polypeptide(L)'
;VDNQEEVPTPLNSSRSNRRTKTLTRALSSGRSIRYGVHSIQNTRPEMEDAHKAVLAGQESGEDAPVHLGSWSYFAVFDGHGGSHAAEFAGERLCSLLSE
;
A
#
# COMPACT_ATOMS: atom_id res chain seq x y z
N VAL A 1 6.29 -54.58 -14.13
CA VAL A 1 6.49 -53.89 -12.85
C VAL A 1 6.45 -52.41 -13.13
N ASP A 2 5.21 -51.92 -13.04
CA ASP A 2 4.67 -50.57 -13.01
C ASP A 2 5.56 -49.38 -13.36
N ASN A 3 5.34 -48.82 -14.56
CA ASN A 3 5.47 -47.39 -14.81
C ASN A 3 4.30 -46.69 -14.12
N GLN A 4 4.56 -45.95 -13.05
CA GLN A 4 3.54 -45.06 -12.47
C GLN A 4 3.42 -43.82 -13.35
N GLU A 5 2.27 -43.70 -14.00
CA GLU A 5 1.83 -42.49 -14.68
C GLU A 5 1.40 -41.48 -13.60
N GLU A 6 2.21 -40.45 -13.39
CA GLU A 6 1.93 -39.38 -12.42
C GLU A 6 0.76 -38.54 -12.96
N VAL A 7 -0.43 -38.78 -12.42
CA VAL A 7 -1.65 -38.03 -12.76
C VAL A 7 -1.45 -36.57 -12.33
N PRO A 8 -1.54 -35.57 -13.24
CA PRO A 8 -1.42 -34.17 -12.85
C PRO A 8 -2.62 -33.80 -11.98
N THR A 9 -2.36 -33.56 -10.69
CA THR A 9 -3.35 -33.01 -9.76
C THR A 9 -3.90 -31.70 -10.31
N PRO A 10 -5.23 -31.49 -10.33
CA PRO A 10 -5.82 -30.28 -10.88
C PRO A 10 -5.34 -29.06 -10.08
N LEU A 11 -4.80 -28.07 -10.79
CA LEU A 11 -4.48 -26.76 -10.22
C LEU A 11 -5.76 -26.20 -9.58
N ASN A 12 -5.73 -26.09 -8.25
CA ASN A 12 -6.81 -25.53 -7.44
C ASN A 12 -7.21 -24.15 -8.01
N SER A 13 -8.43 -24.07 -8.55
CA SER A 13 -8.96 -22.91 -9.26
C SER A 13 -9.52 -21.84 -8.33
N SER A 14 -9.13 -21.81 -7.05
CA SER A 14 -9.36 -20.63 -6.22
C SER A 14 -8.29 -19.58 -6.52
N ARG A 15 -8.38 -18.92 -7.67
CA ARG A 15 -7.80 -17.59 -7.85
C ARG A 15 -8.54 -16.65 -6.91
N SER A 16 -8.23 -16.74 -5.62
CA SER A 16 -8.64 -15.81 -4.59
C SER A 16 -8.36 -14.40 -5.11
N ASN A 17 -9.32 -13.50 -4.94
CA ASN A 17 -9.28 -12.11 -5.36
C ASN A 17 -7.92 -11.47 -5.06
N ARG A 18 -6.98 -11.52 -6.02
CA ARG A 18 -5.69 -10.86 -5.88
C ARG A 18 -5.96 -9.36 -5.82
N ARG A 19 -5.84 -8.78 -4.63
CA ARG A 19 -6.05 -7.35 -4.39
C ARG A 19 -4.84 -6.60 -4.95
N THR A 20 -4.98 -6.15 -6.19
CA THR A 20 -4.08 -5.15 -6.79
C THR A 20 -4.74 -3.79 -6.67
N LYS A 21 -4.03 -2.82 -6.11
CA LYS A 21 -4.46 -1.42 -6.02
C LYS A 21 -3.41 -0.52 -6.64
N THR A 22 -3.75 0.12 -7.76
CA THR A 22 -2.92 1.15 -8.39
C THR A 22 -3.57 2.50 -8.17
N LEU A 23 -2.80 3.49 -7.74
CA LEU A 23 -3.25 4.86 -7.60
C LEU A 23 -2.20 5.80 -8.18
N THR A 24 -2.62 6.65 -9.12
CA THR A 24 -1.79 7.72 -9.67
C THR A 24 -2.43 9.04 -9.32
N ARG A 25 -1.66 9.95 -8.73
CA ARG A 25 -2.13 11.29 -8.37
C ARG A 25 -1.14 12.35 -8.85
N ALA A 26 -1.71 13.46 -9.29
CA ALA A 26 -1.00 14.63 -9.75
C ALA A 26 -1.65 15.87 -9.11
N LEU A 27 -0.85 16.82 -8.63
CA LEU A 27 -1.33 18.15 -8.26
C LEU A 27 -0.93 19.18 -9.33
N SER A 28 -1.82 20.14 -9.56
CA SER A 28 -1.60 21.28 -10.44
C SER A 28 -1.74 22.59 -9.66
N SER A 29 -0.63 23.08 -9.10
CA SER A 29 -0.23 24.51 -9.15
C SER A 29 1.13 24.69 -8.44
N GLY A 30 2.04 25.43 -9.08
CA GLY A 30 3.26 25.97 -8.46
C GLY A 30 4.48 25.03 -8.31
N ARG A 31 4.33 23.84 -7.71
CA ARG A 31 5.41 22.82 -7.54
C ARG A 31 4.82 21.42 -7.72
N SER A 32 4.78 20.92 -8.95
CA SER A 32 4.03 19.71 -9.30
C SER A 32 4.85 18.43 -9.11
N ILE A 33 4.77 17.84 -7.91
CA ILE A 33 5.13 16.42 -7.75
C ILE A 33 3.96 15.57 -8.25
N ARG A 34 4.24 14.66 -9.17
CA ARG A 34 3.33 13.59 -9.60
C ARG A 34 3.84 12.28 -9.05
N TYR A 35 2.95 11.45 -8.52
CA TYR A 35 3.32 10.16 -7.98
C TYR A 35 2.34 9.07 -8.40
N GLY A 36 2.87 7.86 -8.51
CA GLY A 36 2.09 6.64 -8.68
C GLY A 36 2.48 5.66 -7.59
N VAL A 37 1.51 4.89 -7.12
CA VAL A 37 1.70 3.78 -6.17
C VAL A 37 0.98 2.55 -6.71
N HIS A 38 1.61 1.40 -6.52
CA HIS A 38 1.09 0.11 -6.95
C HIS A 38 1.32 -0.90 -5.82
N SER A 39 0.23 -1.45 -5.29
CA SER A 39 0.25 -2.47 -4.25
C SER A 39 -0.33 -3.77 -4.80
N ILE A 40 0.38 -4.88 -4.63
CA ILE A 40 0.00 -6.20 -5.13
C ILE A 40 0.29 -7.25 -4.06
N GLN A 41 -0.72 -8.04 -3.68
CA GLN A 41 -0.58 -9.16 -2.76
C GLN A 41 0.23 -10.34 -3.34
N ASN A 42 0.19 -10.51 -4.66
CA ASN A 42 0.84 -11.58 -5.41
C ASN A 42 0.44 -12.99 -4.92
N THR A 43 1.40 -13.82 -4.50
CA THR A 43 1.20 -15.21 -4.04
C THR A 43 1.10 -15.32 -2.52
N ARG A 44 1.18 -14.20 -1.79
CA ARG A 44 1.07 -14.19 -0.34
C ARG A 44 -0.39 -14.47 0.09
N PRO A 45 -0.59 -15.20 1.19
CA PRO A 45 -1.94 -15.48 1.69
C PRO A 45 -2.66 -14.19 2.11
N GLU A 46 -1.92 -13.24 2.70
CA GLU A 46 -2.43 -11.95 3.14
C GLU A 46 -1.60 -10.80 2.55
N MET A 47 -2.23 -9.61 2.49
CA MET A 47 -1.59 -8.37 2.09
C MET A 47 -1.30 -7.54 3.35
N GLU A 48 -0.05 -7.57 3.83
CA GLU A 48 0.35 -6.92 5.08
C GLU A 48 0.99 -5.52 4.88
N ASP A 49 1.43 -5.17 3.67
CA ASP A 49 1.97 -3.85 3.36
C ASP A 49 0.90 -2.74 3.42
N ALA A 50 1.34 -1.56 3.84
CA ALA A 50 0.60 -0.30 3.75
C ALA A 50 1.44 0.80 3.07
N HIS A 51 0.79 1.88 2.62
CA HIS A 51 1.49 3.05 2.10
C HIS A 51 0.75 4.34 2.44
N LYS A 52 1.48 5.45 2.52
CA LYS A 52 0.92 6.79 2.76
C LYS A 52 1.59 7.79 1.83
N ALA A 53 0.78 8.66 1.25
CA ALA A 53 1.24 9.76 0.42
C ALA A 53 0.47 11.03 0.79
N VAL A 54 1.20 12.04 1.27
CA VAL A 54 0.71 13.36 1.65
C VAL A 54 1.45 14.37 0.78
N LEU A 55 0.72 15.21 0.07
CA LEU A 55 1.31 16.22 -0.79
C LEU A 55 1.31 17.58 -0.10
N ALA A 56 2.33 18.39 -0.38
CA ALA A 56 2.40 19.78 0.08
C ALA A 56 1.14 20.56 -0.30
N GLY A 57 0.62 21.36 0.64
CA GLY A 57 -0.56 22.21 0.41
C GLY A 57 -1.91 21.47 0.30
N GLN A 58 -1.95 20.17 0.60
CA GLN A 58 -3.23 19.48 0.74
C GLN A 58 -3.79 19.71 2.15
N GLU A 59 -4.81 20.54 2.27
CA GLU A 59 -5.66 20.62 3.48
C GLU A 59 -6.39 19.28 3.60
N SER A 60 -5.96 18.42 4.54
CA SER A 60 -6.61 17.13 4.81
C SER A 60 -7.85 17.34 5.69
N GLY A 61 -8.97 16.72 5.31
CA GLY A 61 -10.26 16.80 6.00
C GLY A 61 -10.24 16.32 7.47
N GLU A 62 -11.42 16.40 8.08
CA GLU A 62 -11.77 16.69 9.49
C GLU A 62 -11.03 15.99 10.67
N ASP A 63 -10.12 15.03 10.45
CA ASP A 63 -9.44 14.28 11.53
C ASP A 63 -7.91 14.53 11.58
N ALA A 64 -7.55 15.76 11.95
CA ALA A 64 -6.23 16.30 12.25
C ALA A 64 -5.32 16.67 11.04
N PRO A 65 -4.92 17.95 10.90
CA PRO A 65 -4.15 18.42 9.76
C PRO A 65 -2.67 18.10 9.95
N VAL A 66 -2.13 17.21 9.11
CA VAL A 66 -0.69 17.04 9.03
C VAL A 66 -0.10 18.28 8.33
N HIS A 67 0.45 19.22 9.11
CA HIS A 67 1.00 20.46 8.59
C HIS A 67 2.45 20.29 8.12
N LEU A 68 2.63 19.77 6.89
CA LEU A 68 3.96 19.66 6.27
C LEU A 68 4.47 20.95 5.64
N GLY A 69 3.69 22.04 5.68
CA GLY A 69 4.02 23.28 4.99
C GLY A 69 4.26 23.05 3.50
N SER A 70 5.51 23.23 3.05
CA SER A 70 5.91 23.06 1.64
C SER A 70 6.45 21.68 1.29
N TRP A 71 6.42 20.74 2.24
CA TRP A 71 6.99 19.40 2.08
C TRP A 71 5.91 18.39 1.69
N SER A 72 6.32 17.33 1.01
CA SER A 72 5.49 16.16 0.72
C SER A 72 6.08 14.95 1.41
N TYR A 73 5.23 14.02 1.84
CA TYR A 73 5.61 12.78 2.52
C TYR A 73 5.12 11.57 1.75
N PHE A 74 6.01 10.58 1.61
CA PHE A 74 5.71 9.31 0.98
C PHE A 74 6.36 8.21 1.82
N ALA A 75 5.61 7.17 2.15
CA ALA A 75 6.11 6.02 2.90
C ALA A 75 5.45 4.72 2.45
N VAL A 76 6.22 3.64 2.55
CA VAL A 76 5.79 2.25 2.38
C VAL A 76 6.15 1.52 3.66
N PHE A 77 5.23 0.69 4.14
CA PHE A 77 5.37 -0.10 5.36
C PHE A 77 5.21 -1.57 4.97
N ASP A 78 6.23 -2.37 5.19
CA ASP A 78 6.21 -3.82 4.96
C ASP A 78 5.78 -4.50 6.28
N GLY A 79 4.60 -5.10 6.29
CA GLY A 79 4.04 -5.75 7.48
C GLY A 79 4.59 -7.15 7.69
N HIS A 80 4.70 -7.59 8.94
CA HIS A 80 5.07 -8.96 9.28
C HIS A 80 4.36 -9.43 10.55
N GLY A 81 3.76 -10.62 10.49
CA GLY A 81 3.00 -11.17 11.62
C GLY A 81 1.62 -10.51 11.79
N GLY A 82 1.04 -10.01 10.69
CA GLY A 82 -0.20 -9.25 10.63
C GLY A 82 -0.02 -7.85 10.01
N SER A 83 -1.09 -7.29 9.43
CA SER A 83 -1.09 -5.97 8.78
C SER A 83 -1.18 -4.79 9.76
N HIS A 84 -1.57 -5.04 11.01
CA HIS A 84 -2.00 -3.99 11.94
C HIS A 84 -0.93 -2.93 12.23
N ALA A 85 0.34 -3.34 12.36
CA ALA A 85 1.44 -2.41 12.60
C ALA A 85 1.72 -1.51 11.38
N ALA A 86 1.67 -2.08 10.17
CA ALA A 86 1.87 -1.33 8.93
C ALA A 86 0.71 -0.35 8.67
N GLU A 87 -0.52 -0.78 8.92
CA GLU A 87 -1.73 0.05 8.84
C GLU A 87 -1.64 1.23 9.81
N PHE A 88 -1.35 0.96 11.09
CA PHE A 88 -1.20 1.99 12.12
C PHE A 88 -0.11 3.02 11.75
N ALA A 89 1.04 2.55 11.24
CA ALA A 89 2.10 3.44 10.78
C ALA A 89 1.66 4.30 9.58
N GLY A 90 0.93 3.72 8.62
CA GLY A 90 0.35 4.45 7.48
C GLY A 90 -0.64 5.53 7.88
N GLU A 91 -1.38 5.31 8.95
CA GLU A 91 -2.34 6.27 9.49
C GLU A 91 -1.67 7.38 10.29
N ARG A 92 -0.76 7.03 11.21
CA ARG A 92 -0.33 7.92 12.30
C ARG A 92 1.09 8.47 12.16
N LEU A 93 2.01 7.75 11.51
CA LEU A 93 3.45 8.11 11.57
C LEU A 93 3.74 9.49 10.98
N CYS A 94 3.05 9.86 9.90
CA CYS A 94 3.23 11.18 9.28
C CYS A 94 2.87 12.31 10.25
N SER A 95 1.76 12.17 10.99
CA SER A 95 1.33 13.13 12.01
C SER A 95 2.36 13.23 13.14
N LEU A 96 2.79 12.09 13.68
CA LEU A 96 3.77 12.02 14.78
C LEU A 96 5.13 12.62 14.43
N LEU A 97 5.55 12.52 13.16
CA LEU A 97 6.81 13.13 12.68
C LEU A 97 6.68 14.63 12.38
N SER A 98 5.46 15.15 12.29
CA SER A 98 5.16 16.55 11.99
C SER A 98 4.81 17.41 13.22
N GLU A 99 4.73 16.78 14.40
CA GLU A 99 4.70 17.45 15.71
C GLU A 99 6.06 18.10 16.03
#